data_AF-A0A7S2JAA4-F1
#
_entry.id   AF-A0A7S2JAA4-F1
#
_cell.length_a   1.000
_cell.length_b   1.000
_cell.length_c   1.000
_cell.angle_alpha   90.00
_cell.angle_beta   90.00
_cell.angle_gamma   90.00
#
_symmetry.space_group_name_H-M   'P 1'
#
loop_
_entity.id
_entity.type
_entity.pdbx_description
1 polymer ?
#
loop_
_entity_poly.entity_id
_entity_poly.type
_entity_poly.pdbx_seq_one_letter_code
_entity_poly.pdbx_strand_id
1 'polypeptide(L)'
;GKLAQEVAKHLKSQFEDVTSEAQCAVGAEKSLPVTLRRPSCAAAMALALMGEDGWKFVDKVVDIIEDEKQPDEVRASCIHSLGIMASESYGYDSVIVKLLRNPASAIRASGCYALGEFSALEEDYDRADAVKECP
;
A
#
# COMPACT_ATOMS: atom_id res chain seq x y z
N GLY A 1 -1.14 -2.17 19.73
CA GLY A 1 -0.22 -1.90 20.86
C GLY A 1 0.39 -0.51 20.75
N LYS A 2 1.05 -0.01 21.81
CA LYS A 2 1.65 1.34 21.85
C LYS A 2 2.59 1.59 20.67
N LEU A 3 3.35 0.57 20.27
CA LEU A 3 4.26 0.65 19.11
C LEU A 3 3.51 0.86 17.79
N ALA A 4 2.44 0.11 17.53
CA ALA A 4 1.66 0.26 16.31
C ALA A 4 1.03 1.66 16.20
N GLN A 5 0.63 2.23 17.35
CA GLN A 5 0.10 3.59 17.38
C GLN A 5 1.16 4.65 17.03
N GLU A 6 2.40 4.49 17.47
CA GLU A 6 3.50 5.37 17.08
C GLU A 6 3.84 5.22 15.59
N VAL A 7 3.92 3.99 15.09
CA VAL A 7 4.14 3.72 13.64
C VAL A 7 3.04 4.37 12.80
N ALA A 8 1.77 4.25 13.22
CA ALA A 8 0.64 4.84 12.51
C ALA A 8 0.69 6.38 12.39
N LYS A 9 1.43 7.08 13.26
CA LYS A 9 1.63 8.54 13.13
C LYS A 9 2.43 8.91 11.88
N HIS A 10 3.30 8.01 11.42
CA HIS A 10 4.16 8.24 10.27
C HIS A 10 3.47 8.00 8.92
N LEU A 11 2.25 7.45 8.89
CA LEU A 11 1.47 7.25 7.66
C LEU A 11 1.27 8.54 6.86
N LYS A 12 1.13 9.69 7.54
CA LYS A 12 0.93 11.00 6.92
C LYS A 12 2.22 11.79 6.72
N SER A 13 3.39 11.15 6.88
CA SER A 13 4.67 11.80 6.65
C SER A 13 4.81 12.20 5.19
N GLN A 14 5.11 13.49 4.96
CA GLN A 14 5.43 14.03 3.64
C GLN A 14 6.93 13.98 3.34
N PHE A 15 7.75 13.51 4.30
CA PHE A 15 9.19 13.40 4.11
C PHE A 15 9.53 12.39 3.02
N GLU A 16 10.48 12.75 2.18
CA GLU A 16 11.08 11.90 1.16
C GLU A 16 12.59 12.12 1.18
N ASP A 17 13.34 11.02 1.26
CA ASP A 17 14.79 11.06 1.16
C ASP A 17 15.21 11.17 -0.31
N VAL A 18 15.63 12.38 -0.68
CA VAL A 18 16.14 12.75 -2.02
C VAL A 18 17.67 12.84 -2.06
N THR A 19 18.37 12.51 -0.98
CA THR A 19 19.82 12.72 -0.86
C THR A 19 20.63 11.93 -1.88
N SER A 20 20.12 10.79 -2.34
CA SER A 20 20.76 9.91 -3.32
C SER A 20 20.39 10.22 -4.77
N GLU A 21 19.51 11.18 -5.06
CA GLU A 21 19.00 11.42 -6.42
C GLU A 21 20.09 11.78 -7.42
N ALA A 22 21.03 12.65 -7.04
CA ALA A 22 22.13 13.07 -7.92
C ALA A 22 23.04 11.89 -8.29
N GLN A 23 23.29 10.97 -7.34
CA GLN A 23 24.09 9.78 -7.57
C GLN A 23 23.33 8.72 -8.39
N CYS A 24 22.02 8.61 -8.20
CA CYS A 24 21.15 7.75 -9.00
C CYS A 24 21.08 8.20 -10.46
N ALA A 25 20.96 9.51 -10.71
CA ALA A 25 20.84 10.07 -12.05
C ALA A 25 22.08 9.80 -12.93
N VAL A 26 23.27 9.73 -12.32
CA VAL A 26 24.53 9.40 -13.01
C VAL A 26 24.88 7.91 -12.95
N GLY A 27 24.00 7.08 -12.37
CA GLY A 27 24.21 5.63 -12.26
C GLY A 27 25.29 5.20 -11.27
N ALA A 28 25.72 6.10 -10.37
CA ALA A 28 26.70 5.79 -9.34
C ALA A 28 26.11 4.90 -8.24
N GLU A 29 24.81 5.05 -7.96
CA GLU A 29 24.09 4.25 -6.95
C GLU A 29 22.69 3.89 -7.46
N LYS A 30 22.10 2.81 -6.92
CA LYS A 30 20.73 2.41 -7.24
C LYS A 30 19.76 3.20 -6.35
N SER A 31 18.67 3.69 -6.95
CA SER A 31 17.59 4.33 -6.19
C SER A 31 17.07 3.38 -5.11
N LEU A 32 17.03 3.89 -3.87
CA LEU A 32 16.50 3.15 -2.73
C LEU A 32 15.03 2.81 -2.96
N PRO A 33 14.57 1.63 -2.50
CA PRO A 33 13.16 1.28 -2.57
C PRO A 33 12.31 2.33 -1.83
N VAL A 34 11.07 2.54 -2.31
CA VAL A 34 10.14 3.54 -1.79
C VAL A 34 9.89 3.41 -0.28
N THR A 35 9.95 2.17 0.23
CA THR A 35 9.84 1.86 1.67
C THR A 35 10.99 2.40 2.51
N LEU A 36 12.16 2.65 1.93
CA LEU A 36 13.30 3.26 2.63
C LEU A 36 13.38 4.77 2.39
N ARG A 37 12.88 5.27 1.25
CA ARG A 37 12.87 6.71 0.95
C ARG A 37 11.74 7.47 1.64
N ARG A 38 10.59 6.84 1.88
CA ARG A 38 9.39 7.49 2.42
C ARG A 38 8.92 6.80 3.70
N PRO A 39 8.95 7.49 4.87
CA PRO A 39 8.51 6.92 6.14
C PRO A 39 7.06 6.48 6.13
N SER A 40 6.21 7.09 5.30
CA SER A 40 4.81 6.69 5.11
C SER A 40 4.68 5.29 4.49
N CYS A 41 5.48 4.97 3.46
CA CYS A 41 5.58 3.62 2.89
C CYS A 41 6.10 2.62 3.93
N ALA A 42 7.14 2.98 4.68
CA ALA A 42 7.68 2.15 5.75
C ALA A 42 6.64 1.85 6.83
N ALA A 43 5.88 2.89 7.24
CA ALA A 43 4.85 2.78 8.25
C ALA A 43 3.70 1.88 7.82
N ALA A 44 3.22 2.00 6.58
CA ALA A 44 2.17 1.14 6.04
C ALA A 44 2.59 -0.34 6.07
N MET A 45 3.79 -0.64 5.56
CA MET A 45 4.33 -2.01 5.57
C MET A 45 4.58 -2.54 6.99
N ALA A 46 5.12 -1.70 7.87
CA ALA A 46 5.35 -2.09 9.26
C ALA A 46 4.03 -2.43 9.97
N LEU A 47 2.98 -1.62 9.79
CA LEU A 47 1.66 -1.91 10.36
C LEU A 47 1.10 -3.25 9.87
N ALA A 48 1.23 -3.55 8.58
CA ALA A 48 0.79 -4.83 8.05
C ALA A 48 1.52 -6.02 8.69
N LEU A 49 2.83 -5.89 8.90
CA LEU A 49 3.67 -6.93 9.49
C LEU A 49 3.57 -7.02 11.03
N MET A 50 2.93 -6.06 11.69
CA MET A 50 2.70 -6.07 13.15
C MET A 50 1.51 -6.96 13.57
N GLY A 51 0.81 -7.61 12.63
CA GLY A 51 -0.33 -8.47 12.90
C GLY A 51 -1.53 -7.70 13.48
N GLU A 52 -2.33 -8.36 14.31
CA GLU A 52 -3.57 -7.81 14.91
C GLU A 52 -3.42 -6.40 15.50
N ASP A 53 -2.24 -6.09 16.03
CA ASP A 53 -1.95 -4.80 16.64
C ASP A 53 -1.81 -3.66 15.63
N GLY A 54 -1.30 -3.95 14.44
CA GLY A 54 -1.24 -3.03 13.31
C GLY A 54 -2.55 -3.03 12.50
N TRP A 55 -3.26 -4.15 12.46
CA TRP A 55 -4.53 -4.30 11.73
C TRP A 55 -5.66 -3.41 12.27
N LYS A 56 -5.58 -2.99 13.54
CA LYS A 56 -6.42 -1.93 14.12
C LYS A 56 -6.34 -0.57 13.40
N PHE A 57 -5.39 -0.40 12.48
CA PHE A 57 -5.18 0.84 11.72
C PHE A 57 -5.50 0.70 10.23
N VAL A 58 -6.15 -0.39 9.78
CA VAL A 58 -6.59 -0.58 8.37
C VAL A 58 -7.33 0.65 7.86
N ASP A 59 -8.29 1.20 8.61
CA ASP A 59 -9.08 2.36 8.18
C ASP A 59 -8.18 3.58 7.86
N LYS A 60 -7.12 3.79 8.66
CA LYS A 60 -6.17 4.88 8.40
C LYS A 60 -5.32 4.63 7.17
N VAL A 61 -5.04 3.37 6.83
CA VAL A 61 -4.34 3.00 5.60
C VAL A 61 -5.27 3.26 4.41
N VAL A 62 -6.55 2.91 4.52
CA VAL A 62 -7.56 3.19 3.49
C VAL A 62 -7.74 4.69 3.26
N ASP A 63 -7.77 5.51 4.32
CA ASP A 63 -7.81 6.98 4.21
C ASP A 63 -6.69 7.53 3.31
N ILE A 64 -5.48 6.94 3.37
CA ILE A 64 -4.33 7.35 2.55
C ILE A 64 -4.50 6.89 1.09
N ILE A 65 -5.13 5.74 0.87
CA ILE A 65 -5.37 5.20 -0.49
C ILE A 65 -6.39 6.07 -1.24
N GLU A 66 -7.42 6.54 -0.55
CA GLU A 66 -8.47 7.39 -1.10
C GLU A 66 -8.05 8.86 -1.23
N ASP A 67 -7.01 9.29 -0.52
CA ASP A 67 -6.43 10.64 -0.67
C ASP A 67 -5.62 10.76 -1.98
N GLU A 68 -6.26 11.26 -3.04
CA GLU A 68 -5.64 11.50 -4.35
C GLU A 68 -4.49 12.52 -4.32
N LYS A 69 -4.30 13.26 -3.23
CA LYS A 69 -3.15 14.18 -3.07
C LYS A 69 -1.89 13.43 -2.65
N GLN A 70 -2.00 12.19 -2.18
CA GLN A 70 -0.86 11.37 -1.84
C GLN A 70 -0.14 10.92 -3.11
N PRO A 71 1.20 10.88 -3.12
CA PRO A 71 1.90 10.38 -4.28
C PRO A 71 1.58 8.90 -4.52
N ASP A 72 1.50 8.52 -5.79
CA ASP A 72 1.07 7.18 -6.21
C ASP A 72 1.90 6.05 -5.58
N GLU A 73 3.20 6.28 -5.32
CA GLU A 73 4.06 5.31 -4.63
C GLU A 73 3.61 5.01 -3.18
N VAL A 74 3.14 6.03 -2.45
CA VAL A 74 2.59 5.85 -1.09
C VAL A 74 1.25 5.14 -1.15
N ARG A 75 0.39 5.54 -2.07
CA ARG A 75 -0.92 4.88 -2.27
C ARG A 75 -0.73 3.42 -2.64
N ALA A 76 0.17 3.12 -3.58
CA ALA A 76 0.50 1.75 -3.98
C ALA A 76 1.08 0.92 -2.83
N SER A 77 1.91 1.53 -1.97
CA SER A 77 2.44 0.85 -0.78
C SER A 77 1.35 0.56 0.25
N CYS A 78 0.41 1.49 0.45
CA CYS A 78 -0.74 1.30 1.33
C CYS A 78 -1.67 0.19 0.81
N ILE A 79 -1.97 0.17 -0.50
CA ILE A 79 -2.76 -0.89 -1.11
C ILE A 79 -2.07 -2.26 -0.94
N HIS A 80 -0.76 -2.32 -1.16
CA HIS A 80 0.01 -3.54 -0.96
C HIS A 80 -0.06 -4.01 0.50
N SER A 81 0.05 -3.08 1.46
CA SER A 81 -0.10 -3.38 2.88
C SER A 81 -1.48 -3.92 3.24
N LEU A 82 -2.56 -3.44 2.60
CA LEU A 82 -3.90 -3.99 2.78
C LEU A 82 -3.99 -5.45 2.34
N GLY A 83 -3.35 -5.83 1.24
CA GLY A 83 -3.27 -7.22 0.79
C GLY A 83 -2.67 -8.14 1.87
N ILE A 84 -1.60 -7.69 2.54
CA ILE A 84 -0.99 -8.43 3.66
C ILE A 84 -1.94 -8.50 4.87
N MET A 85 -2.79 -7.48 5.04
CA MET A 85 -3.79 -7.36 6.11
C MET A 85 -5.16 -7.94 5.68
N ALA A 86 -5.18 -8.96 4.81
CA ALA A 86 -6.37 -9.46 4.13
C ALA A 86 -7.55 -9.78 5.07
N SER A 87 -7.29 -10.38 6.23
CA SER A 87 -8.32 -10.80 7.20
C SER A 87 -9.16 -9.64 7.76
N GLU A 88 -8.65 -8.42 7.75
CA GLU A 88 -9.31 -7.22 8.28
C GLU A 88 -9.64 -6.22 7.17
N SER A 89 -9.16 -6.45 5.95
CA SER A 89 -9.29 -5.53 4.82
C SER A 89 -10.41 -5.89 3.85
N TYR A 90 -11.13 -7.00 4.11
CA TYR A 90 -12.18 -7.54 3.23
C TYR A 90 -13.32 -6.55 2.93
N GLY A 91 -13.64 -5.65 3.86
CA GLY A 91 -14.66 -4.61 3.65
C GLY A 91 -14.31 -3.60 2.54
N TYR A 92 -13.07 -3.60 2.05
CA TYR A 92 -12.54 -2.60 1.14
C TYR A 92 -12.43 -3.07 -0.32
N ASP A 93 -13.01 -4.22 -0.68
CA ASP A 93 -13.05 -4.75 -2.06
C ASP A 93 -13.42 -3.68 -3.08
N SER A 94 -14.50 -2.94 -2.82
CA SER A 94 -15.00 -1.92 -3.75
C SER A 94 -14.02 -0.76 -3.95
N VAL A 95 -13.20 -0.45 -2.94
CA VAL A 95 -12.13 0.56 -3.04
C VAL A 95 -11.04 0.02 -3.96
N ILE A 96 -10.60 -1.22 -3.75
CA ILE A 96 -9.52 -1.83 -4.54
C ILE A 96 -9.93 -2.05 -6.00
N VAL A 97 -11.14 -2.53 -6.25
CA VAL A 97 -11.67 -2.75 -7.61
C VAL A 97 -11.71 -1.45 -8.41
N LYS A 98 -12.07 -0.31 -7.80
CA LYS A 98 -12.03 0.99 -8.48
C LYS A 98 -10.61 1.37 -8.91
N LEU A 99 -9.61 1.01 -8.12
CA LEU A 99 -8.20 1.34 -8.36
C LEU A 99 -7.59 0.54 -9.50
N LEU A 100 -8.21 -0.56 -9.93
CA LEU A 100 -7.80 -1.32 -11.12
C LEU A 100 -7.91 -0.52 -12.43
N ARG A 101 -8.61 0.62 -12.43
CA ARG A 101 -8.68 1.54 -13.58
C ARG A 101 -7.81 2.79 -13.39
N ASN A 102 -7.00 2.84 -12.34
CA ASN A 102 -6.13 3.97 -12.09
C ASN A 102 -5.06 4.11 -13.19
N PRO A 103 -4.73 5.32 -13.67
CA PRO A 103 -3.71 5.52 -14.69
C PRO A 103 -2.31 5.04 -14.26
N ALA A 104 -1.99 5.12 -12.97
CA ALA A 104 -0.72 4.67 -12.43
C ALA A 104 -0.65 3.14 -12.37
N SER A 105 0.30 2.55 -13.10
CA SER A 105 0.50 1.10 -13.14
C SER A 105 0.86 0.50 -11.78
N ALA A 106 1.58 1.25 -10.94
CA ALA A 106 1.92 0.82 -9.58
C ALA A 106 0.68 0.62 -8.71
N ILE A 107 -0.31 1.52 -8.81
CA ILE A 107 -1.58 1.42 -8.09
C ILE A 107 -2.37 0.20 -8.59
N ARG A 108 -2.43 0.00 -9.91
CA ARG A 108 -3.11 -1.17 -10.50
C ARG A 108 -2.47 -2.47 -10.04
N ALA A 109 -1.15 -2.59 -10.13
CA ALA A 109 -0.41 -3.78 -9.73
C ALA A 109 -0.61 -4.11 -8.24
N SER A 110 -0.53 -3.11 -7.36
CA SER A 110 -0.85 -3.29 -5.94
C SER A 110 -2.30 -3.71 -5.72
N GLY A 111 -3.24 -3.16 -6.48
CA GLY A 111 -4.66 -3.52 -6.40
C GLY A 111 -4.93 -4.98 -6.79
N CYS A 112 -4.31 -5.43 -7.89
CA CYS A 112 -4.37 -6.84 -8.30
C CYS A 112 -3.79 -7.76 -7.22
N TYR A 113 -2.66 -7.37 -6.62
CA TYR A 113 -2.06 -8.10 -5.52
C TYR A 113 -3.02 -8.22 -4.33
N ALA A 114 -3.58 -7.11 -3.85
CA ALA A 114 -4.50 -7.10 -2.71
C ALA A 114 -5.75 -7.96 -2.94
N LEU A 115 -6.37 -7.88 -4.13
CA LEU A 115 -7.52 -8.74 -4.47
C LEU A 115 -7.15 -10.21 -4.52
N GLY A 116 -5.94 -10.55 -5.00
CA GLY A 116 -5.42 -11.91 -4.97
C GLY A 116 -5.31 -12.46 -3.54
N GLU A 117 -4.75 -11.67 -2.63
CA GLU A 117 -4.64 -12.05 -1.20
C GLU A 117 -6.02 -12.19 -0.55
N PHE A 118 -6.97 -11.30 -0.85
CA PHE A 118 -8.34 -11.40 -0.33
C PHE A 118 -9.04 -12.66 -0.82
N SER A 119 -8.87 -13.02 -2.09
CA SER A 119 -9.45 -14.23 -2.69
C SER A 119 -8.82 -15.50 -2.11
N ALA A 120 -7.51 -15.48 -1.83
CA ALA A 120 -6.78 -16.62 -1.27
C ALA A 120 -7.24 -16.96 0.16
N LEU A 121 -7.74 -15.98 0.92
CA LEU A 121 -8.21 -16.19 2.29
C LEU A 121 -9.58 -16.89 2.35
N GLU A 122 -10.49 -16.57 1.43
CA GLU A 122 -11.90 -17.03 1.48
C GLU A 122 -12.24 -18.11 0.44
N GLU A 123 -11.28 -18.53 -0.40
CA GLU A 123 -11.53 -19.38 -1.58
C GLU A 123 -12.62 -18.80 -2.52
N ASP A 124 -12.83 -17.48 -2.46
CA ASP A 124 -13.82 -16.75 -3.25
C ASP A 124 -13.18 -16.17 -4.50
N TYR A 125 -13.29 -16.92 -5.59
CA TYR A 125 -12.68 -16.60 -6.87
C TYR A 125 -13.38 -15.46 -7.63
N ASP A 126 -14.58 -15.05 -7.24
CA ASP A 126 -15.32 -13.99 -7.96
C ASP A 126 -14.62 -12.63 -7.86
N ARG A 127 -13.84 -12.41 -6.78
CA ARG A 127 -12.98 -11.22 -6.63
C ARG A 127 -11.81 -11.20 -7.59
N ALA A 128 -11.23 -12.36 -7.88
CA ALA A 128 -10.12 -12.48 -8.82
C ALA A 128 -10.56 -12.13 -10.24
N ASP A 129 -11.83 -12.29 -10.57
CA ASP A 129 -12.37 -11.94 -11.88
C ASP A 129 -12.34 -10.43 -12.16
N ALA A 130 -12.39 -9.58 -11.13
CA ALA A 130 -12.21 -8.14 -11.30
C ALA A 130 -10.84 -7.78 -11.87
N VAL A 131 -9.81 -8.61 -11.63
CA VAL A 131 -8.45 -8.40 -12.14
C VAL A 131 -8.38 -8.57 -13.67
N LYS A 132 -9.30 -9.34 -14.28
CA LYS A 132 -9.36 -9.54 -15.74
C LYS A 132 -9.63 -8.24 -16.50
N GLU A 133 -10.28 -7.29 -15.83
CA GLU A 133 -10.66 -5.98 -16.38
C GLU A 133 -9.57 -4.90 -16.16
N CYS A 134 -8.42 -5.26 -15.57
CA CYS A 134 -7.29 -4.35 -15.38
C CYS A 134 -6.51 -4.14 -16.71
N PRO A 135 -6.41 -2.89 -17.20
CA PRO A 135 -5.74 -2.57 -18.47
C PRO A 135 -4.20 -2.44 -18.38
#